data_AF-A0A9E3DGP2-F1
#
_entry.id   AF-A0A9E3DGP2-F1
#
_cell.length_a   1.000
_cell.length_b   1.000
_cell.length_c   1.000
_cell.angle_alpha   90.00
_cell.angle_beta   90.00
_cell.angle_gamma   90.00
#
_symmetry.space_group_name_H-M   'P 1'
#
loop_
_entity.id
_entity.type
_entity.pdbx_description
1 polymer ?
#
loop_
_entity_poly.entity_id
_entity_poly.type
_entity_poly.pdbx_seq_one_letter_code
_entity_poly.pdbx_strand_id
1 'polypeptide(L)'
;MGDNLYSDSVLAIEPQTGKIKWHFQYTPHDLHDWDSVQTPVLVNAEFQRRARKLLLQANRNGFFYVLDRETGQLLLAQPFVKKITWASEIAPDGRPKLVAGQEPSELGTKTCPSVVGAT
;
A
#
# COMPACT_ATOMS: atom_id res chain seq x y z
N MET A 1 -8.13 9.86 14.97
CA MET A 1 -8.44 8.81 13.98
C MET A 1 -7.52 7.63 14.24
N GLY A 2 -7.98 6.41 13.98
CA GLY A 2 -7.20 5.19 14.21
C GLY A 2 -6.78 4.55 12.89
N ASP A 3 -5.70 3.78 12.90
CA ASP A 3 -5.15 3.16 11.68
C ASP A 3 -6.05 2.06 11.09
N ASN A 4 -7.03 1.57 11.85
CA ASN A 4 -7.93 0.48 11.45
C ASN A 4 -7.19 -0.83 11.13
N LEU A 5 -6.04 -1.08 11.76
CA LEU A 5 -5.27 -2.30 11.55
C LEU A 5 -6.13 -3.57 11.78
N TYR A 6 -6.04 -4.59 10.92
CA TYR A 6 -5.17 -4.76 9.75
C TYR A 6 -5.89 -4.52 8.41
N SER A 7 -6.77 -3.51 8.30
CA SER A 7 -7.33 -3.13 7.00
C SER A 7 -6.23 -2.73 6.02
N ASP A 8 -6.49 -2.91 4.72
CA ASP A 8 -5.63 -2.42 3.64
C ASP A 8 -4.17 -2.80 3.81
N SER A 9 -3.94 -4.03 4.27
CA SER A 9 -2.63 -4.54 4.64
C SER A 9 -2.32 -5.84 3.91
N VAL A 10 -1.04 -6.06 3.66
CA VAL A 10 -0.51 -7.39 3.41
C VAL A 10 0.00 -7.99 4.72
N LEU A 11 -0.31 -9.26 4.94
CA LEU A 11 0.13 -10.03 6.11
C LEU A 11 0.99 -11.21 5.68
N ALA A 12 2.14 -11.38 6.34
CA ALA A 12 2.84 -12.67 6.33
C ALA A 12 2.45 -13.45 7.58
N ILE A 13 1.95 -14.66 7.38
CA ILE A 13 1.42 -15.52 8.44
C ILE A 13 2.27 -16.79 8.51
N GLU A 14 2.59 -17.23 9.72
CA GLU A 14 3.16 -18.54 9.96
C GLU A 14 2.09 -19.63 9.73
N PRO A 15 2.27 -20.54 8.75
CA PRO A 15 1.21 -21.48 8.36
C PRO A 15 0.77 -22.42 9.49
N GLN A 16 1.68 -22.82 10.38
CA GLN A 16 1.40 -23.79 11.43
C GLN A 16 0.65 -23.18 12.61
N THR A 17 0.87 -21.89 12.90
CA THR A 17 0.36 -21.26 14.14
C THR A 17 -0.64 -20.15 13.88
N GLY A 18 -0.75 -19.66 12.64
CA GLY A 18 -1.56 -18.49 12.31
C GLY A 18 -0.98 -17.17 12.83
N LYS A 19 0.21 -17.17 13.46
CA LYS A 19 0.82 -15.94 13.96
C LYS A 19 1.26 -15.04 12.81
N ILE A 20 0.94 -13.75 12.92
CA ILE A 20 1.46 -12.73 12.00
C ILE A 20 2.96 -12.57 12.25
N LYS A 21 3.77 -12.82 11.23
CA LYS A 21 5.23 -12.58 11.25
C LYS A 21 5.54 -11.10 11.05
N TRP A 22 4.87 -10.48 10.08
CA TRP A 22 4.93 -9.05 9.80
C TRP A 22 3.69 -8.63 9.03
N HIS A 23 3.42 -7.33 9.02
CA HIS A 23 2.42 -6.71 8.18
C HIS A 23 2.97 -5.41 7.57
N PHE A 24 2.41 -5.02 6.43
CA PHE A 24 2.58 -3.68 5.86
C PHE A 24 1.20 -3.14 5.51
N GLN A 25 0.83 -1.98 6.06
CA GLN A 25 -0.45 -1.33 5.81
C GLN A 25 -0.28 -0.25 4.73
N TYR A 26 -0.96 -0.44 3.60
CA TYR A 26 -0.87 0.44 2.43
C TYR A 26 -1.66 1.74 2.61
N THR A 27 -2.86 1.64 3.19
CA THR A 27 -3.78 2.79 3.36
C THR A 27 -4.30 2.82 4.80
N PRO A 28 -3.55 3.40 5.77
CA PRO A 28 -4.04 3.56 7.13
C PRO A 28 -5.25 4.48 7.16
N HIS A 29 -6.27 4.11 7.93
CA HIS A 29 -7.51 4.89 8.03
C HIS A 29 -8.17 5.16 6.66
N ASP A 30 -8.38 4.12 5.86
CA ASP A 30 -8.98 4.27 4.54
C ASP A 30 -10.39 4.88 4.61
N LEU A 31 -10.65 5.83 3.70
CA LEU A 31 -11.91 6.54 3.54
C LEU A 31 -12.50 6.37 2.13
N HIS A 32 -11.84 5.60 1.27
CA HIS A 32 -12.05 5.64 -0.18
C HIS A 32 -12.27 4.27 -0.85
N ASP A 33 -12.35 3.18 -0.07
CA ASP A 33 -12.55 1.80 -0.57
C ASP A 33 -11.36 1.31 -1.42
N TRP A 34 -10.16 1.65 -0.97
CA TRP A 34 -8.92 1.25 -1.64
C TRP A 34 -8.38 -0.06 -1.06
N ASP A 35 -9.20 -1.10 -1.17
CA ASP A 35 -8.85 -2.45 -0.72
C ASP A 35 -7.48 -2.88 -1.25
N SER A 36 -6.70 -3.47 -0.36
CA SER A 36 -5.34 -3.93 -0.69
C SER A 36 -5.25 -5.43 -0.97
N VAL A 37 -6.27 -6.00 -1.61
CA VAL A 37 -6.41 -7.46 -1.86
C VAL A 37 -5.76 -7.94 -3.16
N GLN A 38 -5.02 -7.07 -3.86
CA GLN A 38 -4.36 -7.45 -5.12
C GLN A 38 -3.33 -8.55 -4.86
N THR A 39 -3.28 -9.54 -5.75
CA THR A 39 -2.36 -10.68 -5.64
C THR A 39 -0.91 -10.19 -5.56
N PRO A 40 -0.19 -10.46 -4.45
CA PRO A 40 1.20 -10.12 -4.35
C PRO A 40 2.04 -10.98 -5.30
N VAL A 41 2.90 -10.36 -6.11
CA VAL A 41 3.81 -11.08 -7.01
C VAL A 41 5.15 -11.28 -6.32
N LEU A 42 5.56 -12.54 -6.14
CA LEU A 42 6.80 -12.88 -5.45
C LEU A 42 7.92 -13.11 -6.47
N VAL A 43 9.03 -12.38 -6.35
CA VAL A 43 10.13 -12.42 -7.31
C VAL A 43 11.46 -12.57 -6.57
N ASN A 44 12.38 -13.38 -7.12
CA ASN A 44 13.79 -13.33 -6.76
C ASN A 44 14.52 -12.58 -7.87
N ALA A 45 15.06 -11.41 -7.57
CA ALA A 45 15.71 -10.56 -8.57
C ALA A 45 16.85 -9.73 -7.97
N GLU A 46 17.72 -9.22 -8.83
CA GLU A 46 18.61 -8.13 -8.47
C GLU A 46 17.80 -6.82 -8.41
N PHE A 47 17.77 -6.20 -7.24
CA PHE A 47 17.10 -4.93 -6.99
C PHE A 47 18.07 -3.98 -6.30
N GLN A 48 18.29 -2.81 -6.91
CA GLN A 48 19.27 -1.83 -6.45
C GLN A 48 20.67 -2.46 -6.21
N ARG A 49 21.13 -3.27 -7.18
CA ARG A 49 22.44 -3.95 -7.18
C ARG A 49 22.62 -4.99 -6.07
N ARG A 50 21.52 -5.52 -5.51
CA ARG A 50 21.53 -6.56 -4.48
C ARG A 50 20.53 -7.65 -4.85
N ALA A 51 20.91 -8.92 -4.69
CA ALA A 51 19.95 -10.02 -4.79
C ALA A 51 18.93 -9.91 -3.65
N ARG A 52 17.64 -9.91 -3.99
CA ARG A 52 16.54 -9.70 -3.04
C ARG A 52 15.39 -10.68 -3.30
N LYS A 53 14.67 -10.98 -2.22
CA LYS A 53 13.41 -11.73 -2.24
C LYS A 53 12.28 -10.71 -2.10
N LEU A 54 11.64 -10.40 -3.21
CA LEU A 54 10.70 -9.29 -3.32
C LEU A 54 9.24 -9.76 -3.28
N LEU A 55 8.39 -8.88 -2.78
CA LEU A 55 6.94 -8.86 -2.99
C LEU A 55 6.60 -7.57 -3.72
N LEU A 56 5.92 -7.69 -4.86
CA LEU A 56 5.49 -6.57 -5.69
C LEU A 56 3.96 -6.48 -5.66
N GLN A 57 3.41 -5.29 -5.48
CA GLN A 57 1.96 -5.08 -5.51
C GLN A 57 1.62 -3.71 -6.13
N ALA A 58 0.89 -3.73 -7.25
CA ALA A 58 0.15 -2.56 -7.72
C ALA A 58 -1.11 -2.46 -6.88
N ASN A 59 -1.24 -1.41 -6.06
CA ASN A 59 -2.34 -1.28 -5.12
C ASN A 59 -3.48 -0.40 -5.68
N ARG A 60 -4.73 -0.65 -5.25
CA ARG A 60 -5.88 0.17 -5.65
C ARG A 60 -5.70 1.66 -5.35
N ASN A 61 -4.92 2.01 -4.33
CA ASN A 61 -4.62 3.39 -3.95
C ASN A 61 -3.72 4.17 -4.94
N GLY A 62 -3.26 3.53 -6.02
CA GLY A 62 -2.52 4.18 -7.12
C GLY A 62 -1.00 4.11 -7.00
N PHE A 63 -0.48 3.57 -5.89
CA PHE A 63 0.94 3.34 -5.71
C PHE A 63 1.32 1.87 -5.99
N PHE A 64 2.51 1.69 -6.55
CA PHE A 64 3.16 0.41 -6.74
C PHE A 64 4.20 0.23 -5.64
N TYR A 65 4.12 -0.89 -4.94
CA TYR A 65 4.95 -1.20 -3.78
C TYR A 65 5.90 -2.34 -4.08
N VAL A 66 7.13 -2.20 -3.59
CA VAL A 66 8.14 -3.26 -3.53
C VAL A 66 8.53 -3.44 -2.08
N LEU A 67 8.27 -4.62 -1.53
CA LEU A 67 8.64 -5.00 -0.17
C LEU A 67 9.70 -6.11 -0.20
N ASP A 68 10.57 -6.16 0.81
CA ASP A 68 11.30 -7.37 1.14
C ASP A 68 10.32 -8.38 1.76
N ARG A 69 10.09 -9.51 1.10
CA ARG A 69 9.03 -10.46 1.51
C ARG A 69 9.38 -11.27 2.75
N GLU A 70 10.63 -11.24 3.22
CA GLU A 70 11.01 -11.94 4.44
C GLU A 70 10.77 -11.07 5.67
N THR A 71 10.92 -9.75 5.53
CA THR A 71 10.87 -8.80 6.65
C THR A 71 9.68 -7.85 6.64
N GLY A 72 9.00 -7.69 5.50
CA GLY A 72 7.95 -6.68 5.31
C GLY A 72 8.48 -5.26 5.08
N GLN A 73 9.81 -5.08 4.98
CA GLN A 73 10.43 -3.77 4.79
C GLN A 73 10.02 -3.15 3.44
N LEU A 74 9.58 -1.89 3.47
CA LEU A 74 9.37 -1.10 2.25
C LEU A 74 10.69 -0.77 1.57
N LEU A 75 10.81 -1.13 0.30
CA LEU A 75 11.99 -0.85 -0.54
C LEU A 75 11.71 0.22 -1.60
N LEU A 76 10.47 0.28 -2.10
CA LEU A 76 10.01 1.28 -3.07
C LEU A 76 8.50 1.45 -2.96
N ALA A 77 8.03 2.70 -3.03
CA ALA A 77 6.64 3.04 -3.27
C ALA A 77 6.59 4.20 -4.26
N GLN A 78 5.97 4.00 -5.42
CA GLN A 78 5.87 5.03 -6.46
C GLN A 78 4.49 5.03 -7.12
N PRO A 79 3.96 6.20 -7.53
CA PRO A 79 2.76 6.26 -8.36
C PRO A 79 2.94 5.43 -9.64
N PHE A 80 1.96 4.58 -9.98
CA PHE A 80 1.92 3.90 -11.29
C PHE A 80 0.80 4.41 -12.21
N VAL A 81 -0.06 5.31 -11.69
CA VAL A 81 -1.08 6.01 -12.47
C VAL A 81 -0.70 7.48 -12.68
N LYS A 82 -1.27 8.11 -13.71
CA LYS A 82 -0.94 9.49 -14.10
C LYS A 82 -1.35 10.56 -13.09
N LYS A 83 -2.33 10.27 -12.21
CA LYS A 83 -2.88 11.22 -11.26
C LYS A 83 -3.22 10.54 -9.95
N ILE A 84 -2.62 11.06 -8.88
CA ILE A 84 -2.95 10.76 -7.48
C ILE A 84 -3.15 12.10 -6.80
N THR A 85 -4.22 12.24 -6.02
CA THR A 85 -4.51 13.48 -5.29
C THR A 85 -4.57 13.28 -3.79
N TRP A 86 -4.73 12.06 -3.30
CA TRP A 86 -4.93 11.77 -1.87
C TRP A 86 -3.64 11.80 -1.05
N ALA A 87 -2.51 11.44 -1.66
CA ALA A 87 -1.19 11.48 -1.04
C ALA A 87 -0.15 11.98 -2.04
N SER A 88 0.79 12.80 -1.56
CA SER A 88 1.89 13.31 -2.39
C SER A 88 2.98 12.27 -2.62
N GLU A 89 3.23 11.43 -1.62
CA GLU A 89 4.19 10.33 -1.64
C GLU A 89 3.92 9.35 -0.48
N ILE A 90 4.60 8.21 -0.51
CA ILE A 90 4.70 7.30 0.63
C ILE A 90 6.06 7.56 1.30
N ALA A 91 6.05 7.90 2.59
CA ALA A 91 7.26 8.16 3.34
C ALA A 91 8.08 6.88 3.57
N PRO A 92 9.38 6.99 3.92
CA PRO A 92 10.24 5.82 4.16
C PRO A 92 9.76 4.87 5.25
N ASP A 93 8.93 5.34 6.18
CA ASP A 93 8.29 4.53 7.23
C ASP A 93 7.06 3.75 6.72
N GLY A 94 6.70 3.90 5.45
CA GLY A 94 5.55 3.27 4.83
C GLY A 94 4.25 4.07 4.91
N ARG A 95 4.23 5.20 5.62
CA ARG A 95 2.99 5.98 5.79
C ARG A 95 2.79 6.98 4.65
N PRO A 96 1.56 7.14 4.13
CA PRO A 96 1.28 8.13 3.11
C PRO A 96 1.37 9.55 3.67
N LYS A 97 1.96 10.47 2.90
CA LYS A 97 1.86 11.91 3.15
C LYS A 97 0.58 12.44 2.53
N LEU A 98 -0.48 12.48 3.35
CA LEU A 98 -1.82 12.88 2.93
C LEU A 98 -1.84 14.33 2.42
N VAL A 99 -2.58 14.55 1.35
CA VAL A 99 -2.90 15.89 0.84
C VAL A 99 -4.24 16.31 1.44
N ALA A 100 -4.30 17.53 1.99
CA ALA A 100 -5.50 18.02 2.64
C ALA A 100 -6.69 18.18 1.67
N GLY A 101 -7.92 18.01 2.18
CA GLY A 101 -9.15 18.23 1.42
C GLY A 101 -9.48 17.09 0.45
N GLN A 102 -8.98 15.89 0.75
CA GLN A 102 -9.23 14.66 -0.01
C GLN A 102 -10.21 13.75 0.73
N GLU A 103 -10.55 14.09 1.97
CA GLU A 103 -11.55 13.40 2.78
C GLU A 103 -12.97 13.55 2.18
N PRO A 104 -13.84 12.55 2.32
CA PRO A 104 -15.25 12.68 1.95
C PRO A 104 -15.93 13.88 2.63
N SER A 105 -16.78 14.58 1.90
CA SER A 105 -17.57 15.71 2.38
C SER A 105 -19.01 15.63 1.86
N GLU A 106 -19.95 16.33 2.50
CA GLU A 106 -21.36 16.34 2.09
C GLU A 106 -21.58 16.86 0.66
N LEU A 107 -20.74 17.79 0.21
CA LEU A 107 -20.79 18.35 -1.16
C LEU A 107 -20.07 17.47 -2.18
N GLY A 108 -19.44 16.38 -1.72
CA GLY A 108 -18.59 15.52 -2.52
C GLY A 108 -17.17 16.07 -2.66
N THR A 109 -16.20 15.17 -2.61
CA THR A 109 -14.77 15.49 -2.77
C THR A 109 -14.23 14.80 -4.01
N LYS A 110 -13.57 15.55 -4.91
CA LYS A 110 -12.92 14.96 -6.08
C LYS A 110 -11.55 14.41 -5.68
N THR A 111 -11.47 13.09 -5.55
CA THR A 111 -10.23 12.37 -5.25
C THR A 111 -9.78 11.49 -6.44
N CYS A 112 -8.49 11.19 -6.50
CA CYS A 112 -7.87 10.29 -7.46
C CYS A 112 -6.85 9.39 -6.72
N PRO A 113 -6.91 8.05 -6.89
CA PRO A 113 -7.90 7.30 -7.67
C PRO A 113 -9.35 7.51 -7.19
N SER A 114 -10.34 7.19 -8.02
CA SER A 114 -11.73 7.20 -7.54
C SER A 114 -11.99 5.96 -6.67
N VAL A 115 -13.23 5.76 -6.22
CA VAL A 115 -13.67 4.54 -5.54
C VAL A 115 -13.43 3.26 -6.38
N VAL A 116 -13.34 3.38 -7.71
CA VAL A 116 -13.01 2.24 -8.60
C VAL A 116 -11.54 1.80 -8.42
N GLY A 117 -10.70 2.67 -7.85
CA GLY A 117 -9.28 2.43 -7.66
C GLY A 117 -8.45 2.50 -8.95
N ALA A 118 -7.19 2.10 -8.82
CA ALA A 118 -6.19 2.11 -9.89
C ALA A 118 -5.93 0.73 -10.53
N THR A 119 -6.55 -0.34 -10.01
CA THR A 119 -6.36 -1.74 -10.45
C THR A 119 -7.69 -2.45 -10.56
#